data_AF-A0A849RYV9-F1
#
_entry.id   AF-A0A849RYV9-F1
#
_cell.length_a   1.000
_cell.length_b   1.000
_cell.length_c   1.000
_cell.angle_alpha   90.00
_cell.angle_beta   90.00
_cell.angle_gamma   90.00
#
_symmetry.space_group_name_H-M   'P 1'
#
loop_
_entity.id
_entity.type
_entity.pdbx_description
1 polymer ?
#
loop_
_entity_poly.entity_id
_entity_poly.type
_entity_poly.pdbx_seq_one_letter_code
_entity_poly.pdbx_strand_id
1 'polypeptide(L)'
;MPTPFYPATAEQVVSAVEAVIVNGKSTKPDFVAEFSDLTKSQSEAGLKLAVDLKLLAHDAGKYSVESFLCRFLVTPNQSHKASVLRLVLESFEPFVVFRERLIATGSASTAAQQTKVALSLEAHREEIKDTLISLGTYSHALLTEGGGRYKSAEPSMDNTLHSMSQACSDAMSAEYRIREQLGQDAASFVSRNDVIVPLSDGLLRAAQADSRGAVLAAGNAIESYLDSLASHLSPPIPLTGATGINAKLEKLQQTNTLPKKLINVGKYLGHIRNAADHGIDPETGASWTIRRATGLEYVYVACSFISSSYSRTKGKPPEI
;
A
#
# COMPACT_ATOMS: atom_id res chain seq x y z
N MET A 1 29.61 17.81 1.64
CA MET A 1 29.58 16.39 2.03
C MET A 1 28.94 15.62 0.89
N PRO A 2 29.38 14.39 0.58
CA PRO A 2 28.75 13.60 -0.47
C PRO A 2 27.27 13.34 -0.15
N THR A 3 26.43 13.33 -1.18
CA THR A 3 24.99 13.10 -1.06
C THR A 3 24.72 11.59 -1.14
N PRO A 4 23.99 11.00 -0.18
CA PRO A 4 23.59 9.59 -0.27
C PRO A 4 22.78 9.32 -1.54
N PHE A 5 22.92 8.11 -2.08
CA PHE A 5 22.11 7.60 -3.18
C PHE A 5 21.87 6.11 -2.91
N TYR A 6 20.61 5.68 -3.01
CA TYR A 6 20.21 4.32 -2.64
C TYR A 6 19.91 3.50 -3.90
N PRO A 7 20.81 2.57 -4.32
CA PRO A 7 20.62 1.82 -5.55
C PRO A 7 19.49 0.80 -5.42
N ALA A 8 18.44 0.96 -6.22
CA ALA A 8 17.33 0.02 -6.27
C ALA A 8 16.61 0.10 -7.63
N THR A 9 15.94 -0.98 -8.04
CA THR A 9 15.09 -0.97 -9.23
C THR A 9 13.72 -0.36 -8.93
N ALA A 10 13.00 0.04 -9.97
CA ALA A 10 11.62 0.52 -9.85
C ALA A 10 10.70 -0.52 -9.18
N GLU A 11 10.86 -1.80 -9.55
CA GLU A 11 10.10 -2.91 -8.97
C GLU A 11 10.38 -3.05 -7.47
N GLN A 12 11.62 -2.90 -7.03
CA GLN A 12 11.98 -2.95 -5.60
C GLN A 12 11.33 -1.79 -4.83
N VAL A 13 11.33 -0.58 -5.39
CA VAL A 13 10.64 0.58 -4.80
C VAL A 13 9.14 0.33 -4.70
N VAL A 14 8.51 -0.10 -5.80
CA VAL A 14 7.07 -0.37 -5.84
C VAL A 14 6.69 -1.44 -4.82
N SER A 15 7.37 -2.60 -4.83
CA SER A 15 7.10 -3.69 -3.87
C SER A 15 7.30 -3.25 -2.42
N ALA A 16 8.32 -2.43 -2.14
CA ALA A 16 8.53 -1.90 -0.81
C ALA A 16 7.38 -1.00 -0.34
N VAL A 17 6.90 -0.10 -1.20
CA VAL A 17 5.74 0.75 -0.89
C VAL A 17 4.46 -0.07 -0.73
N GLU A 18 4.25 -1.07 -1.60
CA GLU A 18 3.10 -1.98 -1.48
C GLU A 18 3.11 -2.73 -0.15
N ALA A 19 4.26 -3.27 0.27
CA ALA A 19 4.41 -3.97 1.54
C ALA A 19 4.04 -3.08 2.74
N VAL A 20 4.54 -1.83 2.76
CA VAL A 20 4.26 -0.88 3.84
C VAL A 20 2.76 -0.55 3.92
N ILE A 21 2.11 -0.33 2.79
CA ILE A 21 0.66 -0.06 2.75
C ILE A 21 -0.14 -1.29 3.18
N VAL A 22 0.21 -2.46 2.66
CA VAL A 22 -0.50 -3.71 2.95
C VAL A 22 -0.36 -4.11 4.42
N ASN A 23 0.76 -3.80 5.07
CA ASN A 23 0.90 -4.01 6.51
C ASN A 23 0.01 -3.07 7.34
N GLY A 24 -0.37 -1.91 6.78
CA GLY A 24 -1.29 -0.95 7.41
C GLY A 24 -0.76 -0.27 8.67
N LYS A 25 0.54 -0.38 8.96
CA LYS A 25 1.19 0.18 10.15
C LYS A 25 2.67 0.46 9.89
N SER A 26 3.35 1.14 10.82
CA SER A 26 4.80 1.37 10.74
C SER A 26 5.55 0.05 10.60
N THR A 27 6.26 -0.11 9.48
CA THR A 27 6.76 -1.38 8.97
C THR A 27 8.28 -1.47 9.06
N LYS A 28 8.81 -2.64 9.44
CA LYS A 28 10.26 -2.89 9.46
C LYS A 28 10.73 -3.52 8.14
N PRO A 29 12.01 -3.35 7.76
CA PRO A 29 12.56 -3.97 6.55
C PRO A 29 12.37 -5.50 6.48
N ASP A 30 12.42 -6.20 7.62
CA ASP A 30 12.26 -7.66 7.65
C ASP A 30 10.89 -8.12 7.11
N PHE A 31 9.82 -7.39 7.45
CA PHE A 31 8.49 -7.66 6.89
C PHE A 31 8.45 -7.41 5.38
N VAL A 32 9.09 -6.34 4.91
CA VAL A 32 9.11 -6.00 3.49
C VAL A 32 9.86 -7.05 2.67
N ALA A 33 10.96 -7.58 3.22
CA ALA A 33 11.74 -8.66 2.64
C ALA A 33 10.90 -9.93 2.49
N GLU A 34 10.21 -10.34 3.57
CA GLU A 34 9.32 -11.51 3.56
C GLU A 34 8.13 -11.33 2.60
N PHE A 35 7.47 -10.16 2.64
CA PHE A 35 6.32 -9.85 1.80
C PHE A 35 6.66 -9.84 0.31
N SER A 36 7.81 -9.28 -0.03
CA SER A 36 8.20 -9.04 -1.43
C SER A 36 9.04 -10.17 -2.03
N ASP A 37 9.36 -11.21 -1.25
CA ASP A 37 10.33 -12.26 -1.59
C ASP A 37 11.67 -11.66 -2.05
N LEU A 38 12.14 -10.64 -1.32
CA LEU A 38 13.39 -9.93 -1.58
C LEU A 38 14.40 -10.18 -0.47
N THR A 39 15.68 -10.03 -0.78
CA THR A 39 16.69 -9.99 0.29
C THR A 39 16.49 -8.75 1.18
N LYS A 40 16.96 -8.83 2.42
CA LYS A 40 16.93 -7.69 3.35
C LYS A 40 17.62 -6.45 2.78
N SER A 41 18.77 -6.62 2.11
CA SER A 41 19.51 -5.53 1.48
C SER A 41 18.70 -4.84 0.37
N GLN A 42 18.07 -5.62 -0.53
CA GLN A 42 17.22 -5.09 -1.59
C GLN A 42 15.99 -4.36 -1.02
N SER A 43 15.40 -4.90 0.03
CA SER A 43 14.24 -4.30 0.70
C SER A 43 14.60 -2.98 1.37
N GLU A 44 15.74 -2.92 2.07
CA GLU A 44 16.24 -1.68 2.67
C GLU A 44 16.58 -0.63 1.61
N ALA A 45 17.19 -1.02 0.49
CA ALA A 45 17.50 -0.11 -0.60
C ALA A 45 16.23 0.46 -1.25
N GLY A 46 15.24 -0.38 -1.56
CA GLY A 46 13.94 0.04 -2.09
C GLY A 46 13.18 0.96 -1.14
N LEU A 47 13.19 0.67 0.16
CA LEU A 47 12.59 1.52 1.20
C LEU A 47 13.27 2.89 1.28
N LYS A 48 14.60 2.94 1.30
CA LYS A 48 15.35 4.21 1.36
C LYS A 48 15.14 5.06 0.11
N LEU A 49 15.14 4.43 -1.08
CA LEU A 49 14.84 5.14 -2.32
C LEU A 49 13.39 5.64 -2.37
N ALA A 50 12.42 4.88 -1.83
CA ALA A 50 11.05 5.34 -1.70
C ALA A 50 10.90 6.56 -0.76
N VAL A 51 11.76 6.67 0.27
CA VAL A 51 11.84 7.87 1.12
C VAL A 51 12.41 9.06 0.35
N ASP A 52 13.46 8.86 -0.46
CA ASP A 52 14.02 9.92 -1.30
C ASP A 52 13.01 10.43 -2.35
N LEU A 53 12.20 9.52 -2.90
CA LEU A 53 11.08 9.83 -3.80
C LEU A 53 9.86 10.44 -3.09
N LYS A 54 9.94 10.67 -1.78
CA LYS A 54 8.86 11.24 -0.93
C LYS A 54 7.56 10.42 -0.93
N LEU A 55 7.67 9.12 -1.19
CA LEU A 55 6.55 8.18 -1.09
C LEU A 55 6.36 7.71 0.36
N LEU A 56 7.47 7.43 1.04
CA LEU A 56 7.48 6.94 2.42
C LEU A 56 8.21 7.92 3.36
N ALA A 57 7.89 7.81 4.64
CA ALA A 57 8.64 8.39 5.73
C ALA A 57 9.40 7.29 6.48
N HIS A 58 10.51 7.67 7.11
CA HIS A 58 11.30 6.79 7.95
C HIS A 58 11.47 7.40 9.34
N ASP A 59 11.08 6.65 10.37
CA ASP A 59 11.25 7.02 11.77
C ASP A 59 11.68 5.82 12.60
N ALA A 60 12.75 5.99 13.38
CA ALA A 60 13.30 4.98 14.30
C ALA A 60 13.39 3.53 13.73
N GLY A 61 13.84 3.38 12.47
CA GLY A 61 14.00 2.07 11.82
C GLY A 61 12.71 1.47 11.26
N LYS A 62 11.62 2.25 11.20
CA LYS A 62 10.34 1.86 10.64
C LYS A 62 9.92 2.82 9.52
N TYR A 63 9.10 2.32 8.62
CA TYR A 63 8.61 3.04 7.46
C TYR A 63 7.09 3.16 7.48
N SER A 64 6.58 4.32 7.06
CA SER A 64 5.16 4.62 6.96
C SER A 64 4.87 5.40 5.68
N VAL A 65 3.60 5.41 5.26
CA VAL A 65 3.16 6.20 4.11
C VAL A 65 3.31 7.69 4.40
N GLU A 66 3.96 8.42 3.48
CA GLU A 66 4.08 9.88 3.52
C GLU A 66 3.16 10.53 2.49
N SER A 67 3.19 10.01 1.25
CA SER A 67 2.40 10.56 0.14
C SER A 67 1.07 9.84 -0.06
N PHE A 68 0.02 10.61 -0.34
CA PHE A 68 -1.28 10.05 -0.75
C PHE A 68 -1.18 9.24 -2.05
N LEU A 69 -0.17 9.51 -2.90
CA LEU A 69 0.03 8.81 -4.17
C LEU A 69 0.31 7.32 -3.98
N CYS A 70 0.84 6.92 -2.82
CA CYS A 70 1.22 5.54 -2.56
C CYS A 70 0.02 4.58 -2.64
N ARG A 71 -1.20 5.05 -2.35
CA ARG A 71 -2.41 4.22 -2.50
C ARG A 71 -2.64 3.75 -3.94
N PHE A 72 -2.18 4.53 -4.91
CA PHE A 72 -2.29 4.22 -6.35
C PHE A 72 -1.14 3.34 -6.85
N LEU A 73 -0.19 2.99 -5.98
CA LEU A 73 0.83 1.97 -6.26
C LEU A 73 0.33 0.57 -5.94
N VAL A 74 -0.69 0.43 -5.09
CA VAL A 74 -1.20 -0.88 -4.66
C VAL A 74 -2.44 -1.29 -5.42
N THR A 75 -2.21 -1.51 -6.71
CA THR A 75 -3.20 -1.87 -7.73
C THR A 75 -2.57 -2.86 -8.70
N PRO A 76 -3.29 -3.87 -9.20
CA PRO A 76 -2.80 -4.69 -10.31
C PRO A 76 -2.57 -3.91 -11.61
N ASN A 77 -3.08 -2.66 -11.74
CA ASN A 77 -2.89 -1.85 -12.95
C ASN A 77 -1.48 -1.24 -13.02
N GLN A 78 -0.61 -1.84 -13.83
CA GLN A 78 0.78 -1.38 -14.03
C GLN A 78 0.85 0.04 -14.59
N SER A 79 -0.12 0.49 -15.40
CA SER A 79 -0.13 1.85 -15.95
C SER A 79 -0.34 2.91 -14.85
N HIS A 80 -1.15 2.60 -13.83
CA HIS A 80 -1.30 3.47 -12.67
C HIS A 80 0.01 3.55 -11.87
N LYS A 81 0.68 2.41 -11.65
CA LYS A 81 1.97 2.38 -10.97
C LYS A 81 3.03 3.21 -11.69
N ALA A 82 3.14 3.03 -13.00
CA ALA A 82 4.03 3.80 -13.86
C ALA A 82 3.71 5.30 -13.81
N SER A 83 2.43 5.67 -13.80
CA SER A 83 1.98 7.07 -13.73
C SER A 83 2.35 7.74 -12.41
N VAL A 84 2.18 7.05 -11.28
CA VAL A 84 2.62 7.56 -9.97
C VAL A 84 4.13 7.75 -9.95
N LEU A 85 4.88 6.74 -10.42
CA LEU A 85 6.34 6.82 -10.43
C LEU A 85 6.81 7.96 -11.35
N ARG A 86 6.18 8.14 -12.52
CA ARG A 86 6.45 9.26 -13.43
C ARG A 86 6.32 10.60 -12.73
N LEU A 87 5.23 10.81 -11.97
CA LEU A 87 4.99 12.07 -11.26
C LEU A 87 6.08 12.37 -10.23
N VAL A 88 6.47 11.40 -9.40
CA VAL A 88 7.51 11.62 -8.38
C VAL A 88 8.90 11.74 -8.97
N LEU A 89 9.16 11.12 -10.13
CA LEU A 89 10.44 11.24 -10.81
C LEU A 89 10.67 12.63 -11.41
N GLU A 90 9.61 13.35 -11.79
CA GLU A 90 9.76 14.73 -12.30
C GLU A 90 10.25 15.72 -11.24
N SER A 91 10.13 15.39 -9.95
CA SER A 91 10.70 16.18 -8.84
C SER A 91 11.92 15.52 -8.20
N PHE A 92 12.37 14.37 -8.70
CA PHE A 92 13.56 13.70 -8.20
C PHE A 92 14.82 14.22 -8.90
N GLU A 93 15.54 15.12 -8.24
CA GLU A 93 16.68 15.86 -8.79
C GLU A 93 17.73 14.96 -9.50
N PRO A 94 18.17 13.81 -8.95
CA PRO A 94 19.07 12.90 -9.65
C PRO A 94 18.55 12.46 -11.02
N PHE A 95 17.26 12.19 -11.15
CA PHE A 95 16.65 11.78 -12.41
C PHE A 95 16.56 12.96 -13.40
N VAL A 96 16.18 14.15 -12.93
CA VAL A 96 16.08 15.36 -13.76
C VAL A 96 17.45 15.68 -14.38
N VAL A 97 18.50 15.75 -13.56
CA VAL A 97 19.86 16.01 -14.04
C VAL A 97 20.34 14.91 -14.98
N PHE A 98 20.11 13.65 -14.64
CA PHE A 98 20.48 12.53 -15.51
C PHE A 98 19.82 12.60 -16.87
N ARG A 99 18.52 12.91 -16.93
CA ARG A 99 17.77 13.03 -18.19
C ARG A 99 18.30 14.15 -19.06
N GLU A 100 18.58 15.32 -18.49
CA GLU A 100 19.20 16.45 -19.21
C GLU A 100 20.58 16.06 -19.78
N ARG A 101 21.42 15.41 -18.97
CA ARG A 101 22.74 14.94 -19.41
C ARG A 101 22.62 13.84 -20.46
N LEU A 102 21.62 12.96 -20.37
CA LEU A 102 21.36 11.93 -21.36
C LEU A 102 21.00 12.54 -22.71
N ILE A 103 20.12 13.55 -22.74
CA ILE A 103 19.77 14.29 -23.96
C ILE A 103 21.02 14.97 -24.55
N ALA A 104 21.84 15.61 -23.71
CA ALA A 104 23.02 16.34 -24.17
C ALA A 104 24.15 15.43 -24.69
N THR A 105 24.28 14.20 -24.19
CA THR A 105 25.42 13.32 -24.47
C THR A 105 25.08 12.11 -25.33
N GLY A 106 23.80 11.72 -25.41
CA GLY A 106 23.37 10.48 -26.07
C GLY A 106 23.91 9.20 -25.41
N SER A 107 24.51 9.28 -24.23
CA SER A 107 25.20 8.17 -23.56
C SER A 107 24.79 8.08 -22.09
N ALA A 108 24.08 7.02 -21.71
CA ALA A 108 23.66 6.81 -20.33
C ALA A 108 24.84 6.68 -19.35
N SER A 109 25.93 6.00 -19.73
CA SER A 109 27.11 5.90 -18.87
C SER A 109 27.76 7.28 -18.63
N THR A 110 27.83 8.11 -19.67
CA THR A 110 28.37 9.47 -19.55
C THR A 110 27.46 10.36 -18.71
N ALA A 111 26.14 10.28 -18.95
CA ALA A 111 25.14 11.02 -18.19
C ALA A 111 25.15 10.65 -16.71
N ALA A 112 25.26 9.36 -16.36
CA ALA A 112 25.35 8.91 -14.98
C ALA A 112 26.62 9.41 -14.27
N GLN A 113 27.77 9.35 -14.95
CA GLN A 113 29.02 9.89 -14.41
C GLN A 113 28.93 11.40 -14.16
N GLN A 114 28.33 12.15 -15.09
CA GLN A 114 28.16 13.60 -14.95
C GLN A 114 27.15 13.95 -13.86
N THR A 115 26.08 13.16 -13.72
CA THR A 115 25.09 13.32 -12.63
C THR A 115 25.73 13.06 -11.27
N LYS A 116 26.52 11.99 -11.14
CA LYS A 116 27.31 11.68 -9.93
C LYS A 116 28.17 12.86 -9.51
N VAL A 117 28.90 13.45 -10.45
CA VAL A 117 29.79 14.59 -10.17
C VAL A 117 28.99 15.85 -9.84
N ALA A 118 27.96 16.17 -10.63
CA ALA A 118 27.15 17.38 -10.45
C ALA A 118 26.45 17.42 -9.08
N LEU A 119 25.92 16.28 -8.62
CA LEU A 119 25.18 16.17 -7.37
C LEU A 119 26.03 15.61 -6.20
N SER A 120 27.32 15.37 -6.44
CA SER A 120 28.24 14.78 -5.46
C SER A 120 27.73 13.45 -4.85
N LEU A 121 27.13 12.58 -5.68
CA LEU A 121 26.52 11.32 -5.23
C LEU A 121 27.60 10.30 -4.80
N GLU A 122 27.37 9.60 -3.69
CA GLU A 122 28.28 8.59 -3.16
C GLU A 122 28.36 7.32 -4.03
N ALA A 123 27.22 6.84 -4.52
CA ALA A 123 27.08 5.57 -5.25
C ALA A 123 27.92 5.51 -6.54
N HIS A 124 28.32 4.31 -6.96
CA HIS A 124 29.09 4.11 -8.18
C HIS A 124 28.26 4.53 -9.42
N ARG A 125 28.93 5.00 -10.49
CA ARG A 125 28.22 5.50 -11.68
C ARG A 125 27.29 4.47 -12.30
N GLU A 126 27.63 3.18 -12.23
CA GLU A 126 26.81 2.11 -12.79
C GLU A 126 25.55 1.89 -11.94
N GLU A 127 25.65 2.00 -10.61
CA GLU A 127 24.49 1.91 -9.72
C GLU A 127 23.51 3.07 -9.95
N ILE A 128 24.05 4.28 -10.13
CA ILE A 128 23.26 5.48 -10.48
C ILE A 128 22.58 5.26 -11.84
N LYS A 129 23.34 4.83 -12.85
CA LYS A 129 22.85 4.57 -14.20
C LYS A 129 21.72 3.54 -14.18
N ASP A 130 21.92 2.39 -13.55
CA ASP A 130 20.98 1.28 -13.55
C ASP A 130 19.70 1.64 -12.78
N THR A 131 19.83 2.36 -11.65
CA THR A 131 18.68 2.85 -10.87
C THR A 131 17.85 3.86 -11.67
N LEU A 132 18.48 4.89 -12.24
CA LEU A 132 17.78 5.96 -12.96
C LEU A 132 17.20 5.48 -14.29
N ILE A 133 17.86 4.55 -14.98
CA ILE A 133 17.29 3.87 -16.14
C ILE A 133 16.09 3.04 -15.72
N SER A 134 16.20 2.19 -14.69
CA SER A 134 15.10 1.34 -14.23
C SER A 134 13.86 2.16 -13.91
N LEU A 135 14.00 3.19 -13.07
CA LEU A 135 12.95 4.16 -12.74
C LEU A 135 12.38 4.84 -14.00
N GLY A 136 13.26 5.31 -14.88
CA GLY A 136 12.87 6.02 -16.09
C GLY A 136 12.11 5.14 -17.09
N THR A 137 12.52 3.89 -17.27
CA THR A 137 11.85 2.97 -18.20
C THR A 137 10.53 2.44 -17.62
N TYR A 138 10.48 2.14 -16.33
CA TYR A 138 9.28 1.66 -15.65
C TYR A 138 8.16 2.71 -15.71
N SER A 139 8.51 3.98 -15.49
CA SER A 139 7.58 5.12 -15.52
C SER A 139 7.28 5.64 -16.93
N HIS A 140 7.87 5.05 -17.97
CA HIS A 140 7.85 5.55 -19.34
C HIS A 140 8.39 6.98 -19.50
N ALA A 141 9.23 7.43 -18.57
CA ALA A 141 9.99 8.66 -18.67
C ALA A 141 11.15 8.57 -19.67
N LEU A 142 11.67 7.36 -19.87
CA LEU A 142 12.69 7.01 -20.85
C LEU A 142 12.19 5.90 -21.77
N LEU A 143 12.54 5.96 -23.04
CA LEU A 143 12.26 4.93 -24.04
C LEU A 143 13.56 4.25 -24.46
N THR A 144 13.55 2.92 -24.52
CA THR A 144 14.68 2.11 -24.99
C THR A 144 14.73 2.12 -26.51
N GLU A 145 15.89 2.43 -27.09
CA GLU A 145 16.13 2.41 -28.55
C GLU A 145 16.88 1.16 -29.03
N GLY A 146 17.21 0.26 -28.09
CA GLY A 146 18.05 -0.91 -28.34
C GLY A 146 19.54 -0.62 -28.16
N GLY A 147 20.34 -1.68 -27.98
CA GLY A 147 21.80 -1.55 -27.82
C GLY A 147 22.26 -0.69 -26.63
N GLY A 148 21.46 -0.61 -25.56
CA GLY A 148 21.75 0.21 -24.38
C GLY A 148 21.58 1.71 -24.58
N ARG A 149 20.88 2.14 -25.64
CA ARG A 149 20.53 3.53 -25.90
C ARG A 149 19.13 3.86 -25.40
N TYR A 150 18.99 5.08 -24.90
CA TYR A 150 17.76 5.58 -24.29
C TYR A 150 17.52 7.00 -24.76
N LYS A 151 16.26 7.34 -24.99
CA LYS A 151 15.82 8.71 -25.22
C LYS A 151 14.82 9.15 -24.16
N SER A 152 14.77 10.44 -23.91
CA SER A 152 13.68 11.01 -23.11
C SER A 152 12.36 10.77 -23.83
N ALA A 153 11.37 10.30 -23.09
CA ALA A 153 10.03 10.21 -23.61
C ALA A 153 9.45 11.63 -23.72
N GLU A 154 8.87 11.97 -24.88
CA GLU A 154 8.06 13.18 -25.08
C GLU A 154 6.57 13.08 -24.68
N PRO A 155 5.97 11.94 -24.26
CA PRO A 155 4.52 11.87 -24.11
C PRO A 155 4.07 12.91 -23.07
N SER A 156 2.99 13.61 -23.41
CA SER A 156 2.50 14.71 -22.61
C SER A 156 2.13 14.23 -21.22
N MET A 157 2.45 15.05 -20.23
CA MET A 157 2.01 14.85 -18.85
C MET A 157 0.47 14.72 -18.75
N ASP A 158 -0.26 15.17 -19.77
CA ASP A 158 -1.73 15.11 -19.83
C ASP A 158 -2.26 13.68 -19.69
N ASN A 159 -1.64 12.68 -20.33
CA ASN A 159 -2.08 11.29 -20.19
C ASN A 159 -1.88 10.78 -18.75
N THR A 160 -0.74 11.11 -18.13
CA THR A 160 -0.46 10.76 -16.74
C THR A 160 -1.44 11.44 -15.79
N LEU A 161 -1.70 12.74 -15.96
CA LEU A 161 -2.65 13.48 -15.13
C LEU A 161 -4.09 12.99 -15.34
N HIS A 162 -4.47 12.63 -16.56
CA HIS A 162 -5.77 12.06 -16.86
C HIS A 162 -5.96 10.70 -16.18
N SER A 163 -4.97 9.80 -16.27
CA SER A 163 -4.99 8.53 -15.55
C SER A 163 -5.10 8.70 -14.04
N MET A 164 -4.40 9.69 -13.46
CA MET A 164 -4.52 9.99 -12.03
C MET A 164 -5.87 10.60 -11.66
N SER A 165 -6.43 11.48 -12.50
CA SER A 165 -7.78 12.01 -12.32
C SER A 165 -8.84 10.90 -12.30
N GLN A 166 -8.70 9.91 -13.19
CA GLN A 166 -9.56 8.73 -13.18
C GLN A 166 -9.40 7.91 -11.90
N ALA A 167 -8.15 7.62 -11.49
CA ALA A 167 -7.88 6.89 -10.26
C ALA A 167 -8.44 7.59 -9.01
N CYS A 168 -8.35 8.92 -8.94
CA CYS A 168 -8.97 9.73 -7.89
C CYS A 168 -10.50 9.64 -7.91
N SER A 169 -11.12 9.66 -9.08
CA SER A 169 -12.57 9.54 -9.25
C SER A 169 -13.08 8.16 -8.81
N ASP A 170 -12.36 7.11 -9.20
CA ASP A 170 -12.67 5.73 -8.79
C ASP A 170 -12.56 5.58 -7.27
N ALA A 171 -11.49 6.13 -6.67
CA ALA A 171 -11.31 6.14 -5.22
C ALA A 171 -12.41 6.89 -4.47
N MET A 172 -12.86 8.02 -4.99
CA MET A 172 -13.99 8.77 -4.41
C MET A 172 -15.29 7.98 -4.53
N SER A 173 -15.55 7.37 -5.69
CA SER A 173 -16.75 6.54 -5.88
C SER A 173 -16.75 5.32 -4.96
N ALA A 174 -15.60 4.69 -4.75
CA ALA A 174 -15.45 3.58 -3.80
C ALA A 174 -15.71 4.04 -2.37
N GLU A 175 -15.12 5.15 -1.94
CA GLU A 175 -15.34 5.73 -0.60
C GLU A 175 -16.82 6.06 -0.36
N TYR A 176 -17.50 6.65 -1.36
CA TYR A 176 -18.93 6.92 -1.28
C TYR A 176 -19.74 5.64 -1.06
N ARG A 177 -19.49 4.57 -1.85
CA ARG A 177 -20.18 3.28 -1.69
C ARG A 177 -19.93 2.63 -0.33
N ILE A 178 -18.69 2.71 0.18
CA ILE A 178 -18.37 2.20 1.53
C ILE A 178 -19.15 2.96 2.61
N ARG A 179 -19.26 4.29 2.49
CA ARG A 179 -20.05 5.09 3.42
C ARG A 179 -21.54 4.76 3.38
N GLU A 180 -22.10 4.52 2.19
CA GLU A 180 -23.48 4.05 2.04
C GLU A 180 -23.67 2.69 2.69
N GLN A 181 -22.76 1.74 2.45
CA GLN A 181 -22.84 0.39 3.03
C GLN A 181 -22.71 0.41 4.56
N LEU A 182 -21.84 1.26 5.11
CA LEU A 182 -21.71 1.41 6.55
C LEU A 182 -22.94 2.08 7.18
N GLY A 183 -23.62 2.94 6.43
CA GLY A 183 -24.66 3.82 6.95
C GLY A 183 -24.09 5.03 7.69
N GLN A 184 -24.87 6.12 7.73
CA GLN A 184 -24.44 7.44 8.17
C GLN A 184 -23.82 7.46 9.58
N ASP A 185 -24.45 6.78 10.55
CA ASP A 185 -23.99 6.80 11.94
C ASP A 185 -22.63 6.11 12.10
N ALA A 186 -22.47 4.91 11.54
CA ALA A 186 -21.23 4.15 11.65
C ALA A 186 -20.10 4.81 10.84
N ALA A 187 -20.40 5.30 9.63
CA ALA A 187 -19.45 6.03 8.79
C ALA A 187 -18.96 7.33 9.43
N SER A 188 -19.77 7.96 10.29
CA SER A 188 -19.38 9.16 11.04
C SER A 188 -18.59 8.84 12.31
N PHE A 189 -18.72 7.62 12.85
CA PHE A 189 -18.02 7.16 14.03
C PHE A 189 -16.58 6.71 13.72
N VAL A 190 -16.35 6.06 12.58
CA VAL A 190 -15.06 5.45 12.26
C VAL A 190 -14.04 6.43 11.66
N SER A 191 -12.76 6.14 11.87
CA SER A 191 -11.66 6.89 11.24
C SER A 191 -11.71 6.78 9.72
N ARG A 192 -11.66 7.92 9.03
CA ARG A 192 -11.55 7.93 7.56
C ARG A 192 -10.29 7.21 7.10
N ASN A 193 -9.15 7.51 7.71
CA ASN A 193 -7.85 7.01 7.24
C ASN A 193 -7.62 5.55 7.63
N ASP A 194 -8.10 5.12 8.80
CA ASP A 194 -7.81 3.78 9.32
C ASP A 194 -8.88 2.75 8.97
N VAL A 195 -10.10 3.19 8.60
CA VAL A 195 -11.24 2.30 8.32
C VAL A 195 -11.82 2.53 6.93
N ILE A 196 -12.25 3.76 6.62
CA ILE A 196 -12.98 4.01 5.36
C ILE A 196 -12.07 3.85 4.15
N VAL A 197 -10.89 4.47 4.16
CA VAL A 197 -9.94 4.40 3.05
C VAL A 197 -9.48 2.96 2.79
N PRO A 198 -9.07 2.16 3.79
CA PRO A 198 -8.68 0.76 3.52
C PRO A 198 -9.84 -0.12 3.05
N LEU A 199 -11.08 0.10 3.49
CA LEU A 199 -12.26 -0.57 2.91
C LEU A 199 -12.48 -0.17 1.44
N SER A 200 -12.29 1.11 1.12
CA SER A 200 -12.43 1.66 -0.23
C SER A 200 -11.38 1.06 -1.17
N ASP A 201 -10.12 0.99 -0.69
CA ASP A 201 -9.02 0.35 -1.42
C ASP A 201 -9.29 -1.14 -1.60
N GLY A 202 -9.87 -1.81 -0.58
CA GLY A 202 -10.32 -3.19 -0.69
C GLY A 202 -11.36 -3.39 -1.80
N LEU A 203 -12.35 -2.50 -1.89
CA LEU A 203 -13.38 -2.52 -2.93
C LEU A 203 -12.78 -2.34 -4.34
N LEU A 204 -11.85 -1.39 -4.50
CA LEU A 204 -11.17 -1.15 -5.79
C LEU A 204 -10.36 -2.37 -6.23
N ARG A 205 -9.63 -3.00 -5.31
CA ARG A 205 -8.83 -4.20 -5.60
C ARG A 205 -9.71 -5.38 -5.99
N ALA A 206 -10.83 -5.58 -5.30
CA ALA A 206 -11.79 -6.62 -5.65
C ALA A 206 -12.34 -6.43 -7.08
N ALA A 207 -12.65 -5.18 -7.47
CA ALA A 207 -13.08 -4.86 -8.83
C ALA A 207 -12.02 -5.23 -9.89
N GLN A 208 -10.73 -5.11 -9.53
CA GLN A 208 -9.59 -5.41 -10.38
C GLN A 208 -9.07 -6.85 -10.27
N ALA A 209 -9.86 -7.77 -9.71
CA ALA A 209 -9.50 -9.19 -9.50
C ALA A 209 -8.42 -9.46 -8.43
N ASP A 210 -7.92 -8.43 -7.73
CA ASP A 210 -6.99 -8.59 -6.62
C ASP A 210 -7.74 -8.96 -5.34
N SER A 211 -8.16 -10.22 -5.29
CA SER A 211 -9.01 -10.76 -4.21
C SER A 211 -8.25 -10.87 -2.90
N ARG A 212 -6.97 -11.24 -2.97
CA ARG A 212 -6.08 -11.30 -1.80
C ARG A 212 -5.89 -9.90 -1.23
N GLY A 213 -5.46 -8.94 -2.05
CA GLY A 213 -5.27 -7.56 -1.60
C GLY A 213 -6.54 -6.89 -1.10
N ALA A 214 -7.72 -7.24 -1.65
CA ALA A 214 -9.00 -6.79 -1.12
C ALA A 214 -9.23 -7.23 0.34
N VAL A 215 -8.98 -8.51 0.64
CA VAL A 215 -9.07 -9.07 2.00
C VAL A 215 -8.04 -8.43 2.93
N LEU A 216 -6.80 -8.25 2.47
CA LEU A 216 -5.73 -7.63 3.29
C LEU A 216 -6.14 -6.20 3.70
N ALA A 217 -6.56 -5.39 2.74
CA ALA A 217 -6.95 -3.99 2.97
C ALA A 217 -8.17 -3.86 3.89
N ALA A 218 -9.24 -4.60 3.62
CA ALA A 218 -10.43 -4.60 4.47
C ALA A 218 -10.17 -5.21 5.86
N GLY A 219 -9.26 -6.18 5.97
CA GLY A 219 -8.83 -6.73 7.26
C GLY A 219 -8.14 -5.69 8.14
N ASN A 220 -7.26 -4.86 7.56
CA ASN A 220 -6.61 -3.78 8.30
C ASN A 220 -7.65 -2.75 8.82
N ALA A 221 -8.70 -2.47 8.04
CA ALA A 221 -9.81 -1.63 8.49
C ALA A 221 -10.55 -2.25 9.69
N ILE A 222 -10.83 -3.55 9.65
CA ILE A 222 -11.49 -4.25 10.77
C ILE A 222 -10.61 -4.20 12.02
N GLU A 223 -9.32 -4.47 11.90
CA GLU A 223 -8.40 -4.43 13.03
C GLU A 223 -8.31 -3.05 13.68
N SER A 224 -8.24 -2.00 12.86
CA SER A 224 -8.21 -0.60 13.33
C SER A 224 -9.55 -0.19 13.95
N TYR A 225 -10.66 -0.64 13.35
CA TYR A 225 -11.99 -0.46 13.93
C TYR A 225 -12.11 -1.11 15.30
N LEU A 226 -11.62 -2.34 15.48
CA LEU A 226 -11.67 -3.03 16.77
C LEU A 226 -10.84 -2.31 17.85
N ASP A 227 -9.68 -1.77 17.49
CA ASP A 227 -8.87 -0.95 18.40
C ASP A 227 -9.61 0.33 18.82
N SER A 228 -10.22 1.02 17.86
CA SER A 228 -11.03 2.21 18.12
C SER A 228 -12.29 1.88 18.93
N LEU A 229 -12.99 0.80 18.60
CA LEU A 229 -14.17 0.35 19.32
C LEU A 229 -13.83 0.11 20.79
N ALA A 230 -12.77 -0.64 21.05
CA ALA A 230 -12.35 -0.99 22.40
C ALA A 230 -11.98 0.23 23.26
N SER A 231 -11.38 1.27 22.66
CA SER A 231 -11.04 2.51 23.34
C SER A 231 -12.26 3.39 23.65
N HIS A 232 -13.32 3.30 22.85
CA HIS A 232 -14.57 4.05 23.05
C HIS A 232 -15.56 3.38 24.02
N LEU A 233 -15.31 2.14 24.44
CA LEU A 233 -16.15 1.47 25.45
C LEU A 233 -15.95 2.08 26.84
N SER A 234 -16.93 1.88 27.72
CA SER A 234 -16.91 2.38 29.09
C SER A 234 -17.18 1.25 30.08
N PRO A 235 -16.15 0.77 30.81
CA PRO A 235 -14.74 1.18 30.73
C PRO A 235 -14.07 0.72 29.42
N PRO A 236 -12.98 1.39 28.98
CA PRO A 236 -12.20 0.95 27.82
C PRO A 236 -11.61 -0.45 28.02
N ILE A 237 -11.52 -1.22 26.94
CA ILE A 237 -11.00 -2.59 26.98
C ILE A 237 -9.57 -2.62 26.42
N PRO A 238 -8.55 -3.00 27.21
CA PRO A 238 -7.18 -3.04 26.73
C PRO A 238 -6.94 -4.24 25.80
N LEU A 239 -6.66 -3.95 24.52
CA LEU A 239 -6.32 -4.95 23.52
C LEU A 239 -4.82 -5.29 23.46
N THR A 240 -4.00 -4.76 24.36
CA THR A 240 -2.54 -5.00 24.41
C THR A 240 -2.18 -6.49 24.31
N GLY A 241 -1.30 -6.85 23.38
CA GLY A 241 -0.89 -8.25 23.15
C GLY A 241 -1.86 -9.10 22.33
N ALA A 242 -3.03 -8.58 21.92
CA ALA A 242 -3.89 -9.24 20.95
C ALA A 242 -3.51 -8.80 19.52
N THR A 243 -2.92 -9.72 18.76
CA THR A 243 -2.52 -9.51 17.37
C THR A 243 -3.53 -10.13 16.41
N GLY A 244 -4.02 -9.35 15.44
CA GLY A 244 -5.00 -9.82 14.47
C GLY A 244 -6.45 -9.73 14.96
N ILE A 245 -7.38 -9.89 14.02
CA ILE A 245 -8.83 -9.78 14.24
C ILE A 245 -9.31 -10.76 15.31
N ASN A 246 -8.92 -12.04 15.21
CA ASN A 246 -9.41 -13.10 16.09
C ASN A 246 -9.04 -12.89 17.57
N ALA A 247 -7.78 -12.56 17.86
CA ALA A 247 -7.33 -12.33 19.23
C ALA A 247 -8.01 -11.10 19.85
N LYS A 248 -8.24 -10.05 19.06
CA LYS A 248 -8.96 -8.84 19.51
C LYS A 248 -10.42 -9.16 19.85
N LEU A 249 -11.09 -9.95 19.01
CA LEU A 249 -12.47 -10.38 19.27
C LEU A 249 -12.59 -11.25 20.53
N GLU A 250 -11.61 -12.12 20.79
CA GLU A 250 -11.60 -12.96 22.01
C GLU A 250 -11.54 -12.13 23.28
N LYS A 251 -10.74 -11.06 23.29
CA LYS A 251 -10.73 -10.10 24.41
C LYS A 251 -12.06 -9.38 24.57
N LEU A 252 -12.66 -8.92 23.47
CA LEU A 252 -13.97 -8.26 23.51
C LEU A 252 -15.08 -9.21 24.00
N GLN A 253 -15.01 -10.48 23.63
CA GLN A 253 -15.99 -11.49 24.04
C GLN A 253 -16.03 -11.68 25.57
N GLN A 254 -14.88 -11.60 26.25
CA GLN A 254 -14.79 -11.76 27.72
C GLN A 254 -15.62 -10.72 28.50
N THR A 255 -15.99 -9.61 27.85
CA THR A 255 -16.74 -8.51 28.46
C THR A 255 -18.23 -8.51 28.11
N ASN A 256 -18.70 -9.45 27.28
CA ASN A 256 -20.06 -9.49 26.73
C ASN A 256 -20.51 -8.22 26.00
N THR A 257 -19.56 -7.36 25.57
CA THR A 257 -19.86 -6.13 24.82
C THR A 257 -20.58 -6.42 23.50
N LEU A 258 -20.10 -7.43 22.76
CA LEU A 258 -20.69 -7.88 21.51
C LEU A 258 -21.38 -9.24 21.71
N PRO A 259 -22.60 -9.43 21.19
CA PRO A 259 -23.26 -10.73 21.17
C PRO A 259 -22.40 -11.81 20.50
N LYS A 260 -22.50 -13.04 20.98
CA LYS A 260 -21.78 -14.21 20.44
C LYS A 260 -21.92 -14.35 18.92
N LYS A 261 -23.10 -14.03 18.36
CA LYS A 261 -23.33 -14.06 16.90
C LYS A 261 -22.46 -13.05 16.14
N LEU A 262 -22.33 -11.82 16.64
CA LEU A 262 -21.45 -10.81 16.04
C LEU A 262 -19.97 -11.19 16.18
N ILE A 263 -19.59 -11.76 17.33
CA ILE A 263 -18.24 -12.30 17.52
C ILE A 263 -17.92 -13.35 16.46
N ASN A 264 -18.85 -14.27 16.16
CA ASN A 264 -18.65 -15.30 15.14
C ASN A 264 -18.53 -14.71 13.72
N VAL A 265 -19.26 -13.65 13.40
CA VAL A 265 -19.12 -12.93 12.11
C VAL A 265 -17.73 -12.30 12.02
N GLY A 266 -17.27 -11.66 13.10
CA GLY A 266 -15.90 -11.16 13.18
C GLY A 266 -14.85 -12.27 13.05
N LYS A 267 -15.08 -13.44 13.65
CA LYS A 267 -14.16 -14.59 13.53
C LYS A 267 -14.11 -15.14 12.10
N TYR A 268 -15.24 -15.18 11.38
CA TYR A 268 -15.25 -15.48 9.95
C TYR A 268 -14.32 -14.54 9.18
N LEU A 269 -14.43 -13.23 9.41
CA LEU A 269 -13.53 -12.25 8.79
C LEU A 269 -12.06 -12.51 9.19
N GLY A 270 -11.79 -12.78 10.46
CA GLY A 270 -10.45 -13.09 10.94
C GLY A 270 -9.82 -14.33 10.28
N HIS A 271 -10.59 -15.40 10.09
CA HIS A 271 -10.08 -16.61 9.42
C HIS A 271 -9.77 -16.38 7.94
N ILE A 272 -10.63 -15.66 7.21
CA ILE A 272 -10.37 -15.32 5.81
C ILE A 272 -9.17 -14.36 5.70
N ARG A 273 -9.00 -13.41 6.63
CA ARG A 273 -7.82 -12.53 6.69
C ARG A 273 -6.53 -13.31 6.87
N ASN A 274 -6.51 -14.29 7.78
CA ASN A 274 -5.34 -15.14 8.00
C ASN A 274 -4.99 -15.96 6.75
N ALA A 275 -5.99 -16.52 6.06
CA ALA A 275 -5.78 -17.23 4.80
C ALA A 275 -5.15 -16.33 3.72
N ALA A 276 -5.48 -15.03 3.71
CA ALA A 276 -4.86 -14.07 2.80
C ALA A 276 -3.45 -13.61 3.24
N ASP A 277 -3.16 -13.59 4.54
CA ASP A 277 -1.90 -13.06 5.10
C ASP A 277 -0.75 -14.06 4.98
N HIS A 278 -1.02 -15.34 5.25
CA HIS A 278 0.02 -16.34 5.36
C HIS A 278 0.54 -16.83 4.00
N GLY A 279 1.83 -17.19 3.99
CA GLY A 279 2.50 -17.87 2.88
C GLY A 279 2.00 -19.30 2.73
N ILE A 280 2.89 -20.29 2.85
CA ILE A 280 2.48 -21.70 2.83
C ILE A 280 1.78 -22.02 4.15
N ASP A 281 0.52 -22.44 4.09
CA ASP A 281 -0.23 -22.89 5.26
C ASP A 281 0.30 -24.28 5.68
N PRO A 282 0.68 -24.48 6.95
CA PRO A 282 1.29 -25.73 7.40
C PRO A 282 0.32 -26.91 7.43
N GLU A 283 -0.99 -26.67 7.52
CA GLU A 283 -1.99 -27.73 7.52
C GLU A 283 -2.25 -28.25 6.10
N THR A 284 -2.24 -27.36 5.11
CA THR A 284 -2.51 -27.72 3.71
C THR A 284 -1.23 -27.95 2.88
N GLY A 285 -0.08 -27.48 3.36
CA GLY A 285 1.19 -27.50 2.62
C GLY A 285 1.20 -26.56 1.40
N ALA A 286 0.23 -25.67 1.26
CA ALA A 286 0.10 -24.74 0.14
C ALA A 286 -0.40 -23.36 0.59
N SER A 287 -0.22 -22.34 -0.25
CA SER A 287 -0.85 -21.04 -0.02
C SER A 287 -2.33 -21.07 -0.40
N TRP A 288 -3.16 -20.41 0.40
CA TRP A 288 -4.58 -20.27 0.09
C TRP A 288 -4.78 -19.36 -1.12
N THR A 289 -5.67 -19.78 -2.03
CA THR A 289 -6.13 -18.93 -3.12
C THR A 289 -7.50 -18.35 -2.76
N ILE A 290 -7.57 -17.03 -2.63
CA ILE A 290 -8.83 -16.31 -2.38
C ILE A 290 -9.61 -16.18 -3.69
N ARG A 291 -10.85 -16.68 -3.72
CA ARG A 291 -11.73 -16.55 -4.89
C ARG A 291 -12.14 -15.09 -5.11
N ARG A 292 -12.42 -14.74 -6.37
CA ARG A 292 -12.90 -13.40 -6.75
C ARG A 292 -14.15 -12.95 -5.99
N ALA A 293 -15.15 -13.82 -5.89
CA ALA A 293 -16.38 -13.53 -5.16
C ALA A 293 -16.08 -13.24 -3.68
N THR A 294 -15.25 -14.08 -3.05
CA THR A 294 -14.87 -13.93 -1.63
C THR A 294 -14.17 -12.59 -1.37
N GLY A 295 -13.29 -12.12 -2.27
CA GLY A 295 -12.64 -10.82 -2.11
C GLY A 295 -13.63 -9.65 -2.04
N LEU A 296 -14.66 -9.66 -2.90
CA LEU A 296 -15.72 -8.63 -2.90
C LEU A 296 -16.66 -8.78 -1.70
N GLU A 297 -17.13 -9.99 -1.43
CA GLU A 297 -18.03 -10.30 -0.32
C GLU A 297 -17.39 -9.93 1.02
N TYR A 298 -16.09 -10.20 1.19
CA TYR A 298 -15.36 -9.87 2.41
C TYR A 298 -15.43 -8.38 2.74
N VAL A 299 -15.30 -7.48 1.75
CA VAL A 299 -15.40 -6.03 1.95
C VAL A 299 -16.78 -5.63 2.46
N TYR A 300 -17.85 -6.19 1.88
CA TYR A 300 -19.21 -5.87 2.29
C TYR A 300 -19.58 -6.49 3.65
N VAL A 301 -19.14 -7.72 3.93
CA VAL A 301 -19.31 -8.35 5.25
C VAL A 301 -18.53 -7.57 6.32
N ALA A 302 -17.36 -7.04 6.00
CA ALA A 302 -16.62 -6.14 6.89
C ALA A 302 -17.43 -4.88 7.24
N CYS A 303 -18.06 -4.26 6.23
CA CYS A 303 -18.94 -3.12 6.45
C CYS A 303 -20.14 -3.48 7.35
N SER A 304 -20.87 -4.56 7.01
CA SER A 304 -21.99 -5.04 7.83
C SER A 304 -21.56 -5.31 9.28
N PHE A 305 -20.40 -5.95 9.48
CA PHE A 305 -19.85 -6.22 10.81
C PHE A 305 -19.57 -4.93 11.61
N ILE A 306 -18.94 -3.93 10.98
CA ILE A 306 -18.66 -2.63 11.60
C ILE A 306 -19.97 -1.95 12.00
N SER A 307 -20.92 -1.83 11.08
CA SER A 307 -22.21 -1.19 11.31
C SER A 307 -23.03 -1.89 12.40
N SER A 308 -23.14 -3.22 12.33
CA SER A 308 -23.81 -4.01 13.36
C SER A 308 -23.19 -3.86 14.74
N SER A 309 -21.85 -3.91 14.81
CA SER A 309 -21.12 -3.78 16.07
C SER A 309 -21.31 -2.39 16.67
N TYR A 310 -21.26 -1.35 15.82
CA TYR A 310 -21.53 0.02 16.24
C TYR A 310 -22.97 0.17 16.75
N SER A 311 -23.97 -0.24 15.97
CA SER A 311 -25.39 -0.20 16.35
C SER A 311 -25.64 -0.88 17.71
N ARG A 312 -24.99 -2.02 17.94
CA ARG A 312 -25.07 -2.73 19.21
C ARG A 312 -24.53 -1.91 20.40
N THR A 313 -23.44 -1.17 20.22
CA THR A 313 -22.91 -0.29 21.30
C THR A 313 -23.84 0.89 21.60
N LYS A 314 -24.69 1.28 20.64
CA LYS A 314 -25.75 2.27 20.83
C LYS A 314 -27.07 1.67 21.33
N GLY A 315 -27.10 0.37 21.67
CA GLY A 315 -28.31 -0.31 22.15
C GLY A 315 -29.35 -0.62 21.06
N LYS A 316 -29.01 -0.42 19.77
CA LYS A 316 -29.85 -0.80 18.64
C LYS A 316 -29.66 -2.30 18.32
N PRO A 317 -30.66 -2.98 17.74
CA PRO A 317 -30.49 -4.35 17.26
C PRO A 317 -29.43 -4.40 16.14
N PRO A 318 -28.60 -5.46 16.08
CA PRO A 318 -27.64 -5.63 14.99
C PRO A 318 -28.32 -6.12 13.70
N GLU A 319 -27.86 -5.61 12.56
CA GLU A 319 -28.32 -5.95 11.20
C GLU A 319 -27.11 -6.33 10.34
N ILE A 320 -27.14 -7.50 9.70
CA ILE A 320 -26.07 -8.02 8.83
C ILE A 320 -26.62 -8.30 7.45
#